data_AF-E0TXK4-F1
#
_entry.id   AF-E0TXK4-F1
#
_cell.length_a   1.000
_cell.length_b   1.000
_cell.length_c   1.000
_cell.angle_alpha   90.00
_cell.angle_beta   90.00
_cell.angle_gamma   90.00
#
_symmetry.space_group_name_H-M   'P 1'
#
loop_
_entity.id
_entity.type
_entity.pdbx_description
1 polymer ?
#
loop_
_entity_poly.entity_id
_entity_poly.type
_entity_poly.pdbx_seq_one_letter_code
_entity_poly.pdbx_strand_id
1 'polypeptide(L)'
;MKKIDEKFLLRKINESLLIIQIVFPLAGIVLTIMTIWLANANQVHDIELYVIAGFSYGVFFFVFPLGINIFRKRVLIKKLNDIDGYQ
;
A
#
# COMPACT_ATOMS: atom_id res chain seq x y z
N MET A 1 14.99 29.02 1.16
CA MET A 1 15.51 27.70 1.57
C MET A 1 14.42 26.78 2.12
N LYS A 2 13.71 27.12 3.21
CA LYS A 2 12.64 26.26 3.81
C LYS A 2 11.63 25.64 2.80
N LYS A 3 11.09 26.41 1.84
CA LYS A 3 10.13 25.90 0.85
C LYS A 3 10.74 24.88 -0.14
N ILE A 4 12.03 25.01 -0.44
CA ILE A 4 12.75 24.08 -1.34
C ILE A 4 12.95 22.74 -0.62
N ASP A 5 13.32 22.78 0.66
CA ASP A 5 13.47 21.59 1.50
C ASP A 5 12.12 20.87 1.71
N GLU A 6 11.04 21.62 1.95
CA GLU A 6 9.69 21.07 2.09
C GLU A 6 9.21 20.38 0.79
N LYS A 7 9.42 21.03 -0.36
CA LYS A 7 9.08 20.46 -1.68
C LYS A 7 9.86 19.17 -1.95
N PHE A 8 11.15 19.13 -1.62
CA PHE A 8 11.99 17.94 -1.77
C PHE A 8 11.49 16.78 -0.90
N LEU A 9 11.17 17.05 0.37
CA LEU A 9 10.63 16.04 1.29
C LEU A 9 9.29 15.49 0.80
N LEU A 10 8.36 16.36 0.36
CA LEU A 10 7.06 15.94 -0.15
C LEU A 10 7.19 15.07 -1.41
N ARG A 11 8.14 15.36 -2.30
CA ARG A 11 8.44 14.51 -3.47
C ARG A 11 8.96 13.13 -3.05
N LYS A 12 9.91 13.05 -2.11
CA LYS A 12 10.39 11.76 -1.58
C LYS A 12 9.30 10.93 -0.90
N ILE A 13 8.41 11.59 -0.16
CA ILE A 13 7.24 10.95 0.44
C ILE A 13 6.33 10.41 -0.66
N ASN A 14 6.06 11.19 -1.72
CA ASN A 14 5.23 10.75 -2.84
C ASN A 14 5.77 9.49 -3.53
N GLU A 15 7.08 9.46 -3.81
CA GLU A 15 7.77 8.30 -4.39
C GLU A 15 7.67 7.07 -3.49
N SER A 16 7.88 7.25 -2.19
CA SER A 16 7.77 6.17 -1.21
C SER A 16 6.34 5.60 -1.14
N LEU A 17 5.32 6.47 -1.15
CA LEU A 17 3.91 6.06 -1.16
C LEU A 17 3.51 5.38 -2.49
N LEU A 18 4.13 5.75 -3.61
CA LEU A 18 3.99 5.04 -4.89
C LEU A 18 4.54 3.62 -4.81
N ILE A 19 5.73 3.45 -4.23
CA ILE A 19 6.34 2.13 -4.04
C ILE A 19 5.44 1.24 -3.17
N ILE A 20 4.95 1.75 -2.03
CA ILE A 20 4.05 1.00 -1.15
C ILE A 20 2.80 0.53 -1.89
N GLN A 21 2.23 1.36 -2.76
CA GLN A 21 1.04 1.02 -3.55
C GLN A 21 1.24 -0.12 -4.55
N ILE A 22 2.48 -0.37 -4.98
CA ILE A 22 2.81 -1.43 -5.93
C ILE A 22 3.28 -2.68 -5.18
N VAL A 23 4.18 -2.50 -4.22
CA VAL A 23 4.84 -3.61 -3.50
C VAL A 23 3.86 -4.37 -2.62
N PHE A 24 2.94 -3.69 -1.93
CA PHE A 24 2.00 -4.36 -1.03
C PHE A 24 1.03 -5.29 -1.77
N PRO A 25 0.34 -4.86 -2.84
CA PRO A 25 -0.53 -5.78 -3.60
C PRO A 25 0.24 -6.97 -4.17
N LEU A 26 1.45 -6.76 -4.70
CA LEU A 26 2.29 -7.85 -5.20
C LEU A 26 2.66 -8.84 -4.08
N ALA A 27 3.10 -8.34 -2.93
CA ALA A 27 3.39 -9.17 -1.77
C ALA A 27 2.15 -9.94 -1.28
N GLY A 28 0.98 -9.29 -1.28
CA GLY A 28 -0.29 -9.93 -0.92
C GLY A 28 -0.67 -11.09 -1.84
N ILE A 29 -0.49 -10.93 -3.16
CA ILE A 29 -0.72 -12.01 -4.14
C ILE A 29 0.22 -13.18 -3.87
N VAL A 30 1.52 -12.90 -3.71
CA VAL A 30 2.53 -13.94 -3.45
C VAL A 30 2.23 -14.69 -2.16
N LEU A 31 1.93 -13.98 -1.07
CA LEU A 31 1.58 -14.59 0.21
C LEU A 31 0.30 -15.43 0.12
N THR A 32 -0.71 -14.95 -0.60
CA THR A 32 -1.96 -15.70 -0.81
C THR A 32 -1.67 -17.04 -1.51
N ILE A 33 -0.86 -17.03 -2.58
CA ILE A 33 -0.48 -18.24 -3.30
C ILE A 33 0.31 -19.19 -2.39
N MET A 34 1.29 -18.67 -1.64
CA MET A 34 2.08 -19.49 -0.72
C MET A 34 1.22 -20.12 0.37
N THR A 35 0.26 -19.38 0.94
CA THR A 35 -0.65 -19.88 1.96
C THR A 35 -1.56 -20.98 1.42
N ILE A 36 -2.11 -20.82 0.22
CA ILE A 36 -2.90 -21.88 -0.45
C ILE A 36 -2.05 -23.11 -0.70
N TRP A 37 -0.82 -22.93 -1.20
CA TRP A 37 0.08 -24.06 -1.46
C TRP A 37 0.45 -24.82 -0.19
N LEU A 38 0.84 -24.10 0.87
CA LEU A 38 1.19 -24.68 2.17
C LEU A 38 0.01 -25.44 2.77
N ALA A 39 -1.19 -24.86 2.70
CA ALA A 39 -2.38 -25.48 3.27
C ALA A 39 -2.81 -26.74 2.49
N ASN A 40 -2.65 -26.75 1.16
CA ASN A 40 -2.84 -27.95 0.34
C ASN A 40 -1.80 -29.04 0.66
N ALA A 41 -0.52 -28.68 0.83
CA ALA A 41 0.54 -29.63 1.17
C ALA A 41 0.31 -30.31 2.53
N ASN A 42 -0.32 -29.61 3.47
CA ASN A 42 -0.60 -30.09 4.82
C ASN A 42 -2.02 -30.65 4.99
N GLN A 43 -2.81 -30.78 3.91
CA GLN A 43 -4.22 -31.22 3.95
C GLN A 43 -5.09 -30.43 4.96
N VAL A 44 -4.78 -29.15 5.16
CA VAL A 44 -5.54 -28.30 6.07
C VAL A 44 -6.85 -27.92 5.39
N HIS A 45 -7.97 -28.37 5.96
CA HIS A 45 -9.32 -28.10 5.48
C HIS A 45 -10.12 -27.21 6.43
N ASP A 46 -9.41 -26.44 7.25
CA ASP A 46 -10.03 -25.50 8.17
C ASP A 46 -10.44 -24.22 7.42
N ILE A 47 -11.73 -24.13 7.11
CA ILE A 47 -12.31 -23.01 6.38
C ILE A 47 -12.17 -21.68 7.15
N GLU A 48 -12.16 -21.72 8.48
CA GLU A 48 -12.03 -20.53 9.31
C GLU A 48 -10.63 -19.91 9.15
N LEU A 49 -9.60 -20.74 9.06
CA LEU A 49 -8.23 -20.30 8.83
C LEU A 49 -8.07 -19.57 7.48
N TYR A 50 -8.70 -20.07 6.41
CA TYR A 50 -8.67 -19.41 5.10
C TYR A 50 -9.44 -18.10 5.09
N VAL A 51 -10.57 -18.01 5.80
CA VAL A 51 -11.36 -16.78 5.90
C VAL A 51 -10.57 -15.71 6.66
N ILE A 52 -9.94 -16.07 7.79
CA ILE A 52 -9.15 -15.14 8.59
C ILE A 52 -7.89 -14.70 7.83
N ALA A 53 -7.17 -15.63 7.19
CA ALA A 53 -6.00 -15.31 6.37
C ALA A 53 -6.36 -14.44 5.16
N GLY A 54 -7.44 -14.80 4.44
CA GLY A 54 -7.94 -14.02 3.30
C GLY A 54 -8.37 -12.61 3.69
N PHE A 55 -9.11 -12.46 4.80
CA PHE A 55 -9.52 -11.15 5.31
C PHE A 55 -8.32 -10.30 5.74
N SER A 56 -7.41 -10.87 6.52
CA SER A 56 -6.23 -10.15 6.99
C SER A 56 -5.32 -9.71 5.84
N TYR A 57 -5.11 -10.57 4.83
CA TYR A 57 -4.34 -10.22 3.63
C TYR A 57 -5.06 -9.17 2.79
N GLY A 58 -6.37 -9.30 2.61
CA GLY A 58 -7.19 -8.31 1.90
C GLY A 58 -7.05 -6.92 2.52
N VAL A 59 -7.15 -6.83 3.85
CA VAL A 59 -7.03 -5.56 4.56
C VAL A 59 -5.61 -4.99 4.46
N PHE A 60 -4.58 -5.79 4.77
CA PHE A 60 -3.20 -5.28 4.82
C PHE A 60 -2.59 -4.99 3.45
N PHE A 61 -2.84 -5.85 2.46
CA PHE A 61 -2.15 -5.75 1.16
C PHE A 61 -2.96 -5.03 0.09
N PHE A 62 -4.25 -4.77 0.32
CA PHE A 62 -5.09 -4.07 -0.67
C PHE A 62 -5.80 -2.84 -0.09
N VAL A 63 -6.48 -2.96 1.06
CA VAL A 63 -7.21 -1.82 1.65
C VAL A 63 -6.26 -0.75 2.16
N PHE A 64 -5.18 -1.12 2.85
CA PHE A 64 -4.19 -0.15 3.33
C PHE A 64 -3.51 0.63 2.18
N PRO A 65 -2.99 -0.02 1.11
CA PRO A 65 -2.47 0.68 -0.07
C PRO A 65 -3.50 1.57 -0.76
N LEU A 66 -4.77 1.16 -0.79
CA LEU A 66 -5.86 1.96 -1.33
C LEU A 66 -6.06 3.25 -0.50
N GLY A 67 -6.06 3.14 0.83
CA GLY A 67 -6.10 4.29 1.73
C GLY A 67 -4.94 5.26 1.49
N ILE A 68 -3.73 4.72 1.31
CA ILE A 68 -2.54 5.51 0.94
C ILE A 68 -2.72 6.22 -0.41
N ASN A 69 -3.30 5.55 -1.41
CA ASN A 69 -3.56 6.17 -2.72
C ASN A 69 -4.53 7.35 -2.60
N ILE A 70 -5.59 7.19 -1.81
CA ILE A 70 -6.55 8.27 -1.56
C ILE A 70 -5.86 9.44 -0.85
N PHE A 71 -5.08 9.18 0.19
CA PHE A 71 -4.32 10.22 0.90
C PHE A 71 -3.36 10.95 -0.03
N ARG A 72 -2.59 10.21 -0.84
CA ARG A 72 -1.63 10.78 -1.80
C ARG A 72 -2.33 11.72 -2.77
N LYS A 73 -3.44 11.29 -3.39
CA LYS A 73 -4.17 12.09 -4.37
C LYS A 73 -4.83 13.32 -3.76
N ARG A 74 -5.47 13.18 -2.60
CA ARG A 74 -6.28 14.25 -2.01
C ARG A 74 -5.48 15.27 -1.21
N VAL A 75 -4.43 14.82 -0.52
CA VAL A 75 -3.67 15.66 0.42
C VAL A 75 -2.29 15.97 -0.14
N LEU A 76 -1.50 14.95 -0.45
CA LEU A 76 -0.09 15.14 -0.79
C LEU A 76 0.11 15.88 -2.12
N ILE A 77 -0.54 15.42 -3.20
CA ILE A 77 -0.43 16.06 -4.52
C ILE A 77 -1.02 17.47 -4.50
N LYS A 78 -2.13 17.68 -3.77
CA LYS A 78 -2.72 19.00 -3.61
C LYS A 78 -1.75 19.98 -2.95
N LYS A 79 -1.08 19.57 -1.86
CA LYS A 79 -0.03 20.37 -1.22
C LYS A 79 1.16 20.64 -2.13
N LEU A 80 1.58 19.65 -2.92
CA LEU A 80 2.70 19.80 -3.85
C LEU A 80 2.39 20.87 -4.92
N ASN A 81 1.17 20.82 -5.49
CA ASN A 81 0.72 21.75 -6.51
C ASN A 81 0.54 23.18 -5.97
N ASP A 82 0.10 23.32 -4.71
CA ASP A 82 -0.02 24.63 -4.05
C ASP A 82 1.34 25.30 -3.90
N ILE A 83 2.38 24.55 -3.52
CA ILE A 83 3.76 25.06 -3.46
C ILE A 83 4.26 25.47 -4.85
N ASP A 84 3.88 24.76 -5.91
CA ASP A 84 4.25 25.08 -7.29
C ASP A 84 3.50 26.32 -7.83
N GLY A 85 2.26 26.57 -7.40
CA GLY A 85 1.47 27.75 -7.80
C GLY A 85 1.81 29.06 -7.09
N TYR A 86 2.65 29.01 -6.05
CA TYR A 86 3.20 30.18 -5.35
C TYR A 86 4.57 30.64 -5.91
N GLN A 87 5.06 30.02 -6.99
CA GLN A 87 6.20 30.50 -7.78
C GLN A 87 5.75 31.49 -8.84
#